data_AF-A0A1C5NM44-F1
#
_entry.id   AF-A0A1C5NM44-F1
#
_cell.length_a   1.000
_cell.length_b   1.000
_cell.length_c   1.000
_cell.angle_alpha   90.00
_cell.angle_beta   90.00
_cell.angle_gamma   90.00
#
_symmetry.space_group_name_H-M   'P 1'
#
loop_
_entity.id
_entity.type
_entity.pdbx_description
1 polymer ?
#
loop_
_entity_poly.entity_id
_entity_poly.type
_entity_poly.pdbx_seq_one_letter_code
_entity_poly.pdbx_strand_id
1 'polypeptide(L)'
;MDGNEEGEWYYQENGNLVMGEKVINGVEYYFAPTMRSEEIIRENDSYIYYDENGVKTILKNGWYHMKQYRIYHWYYFVNGTPASGWMNGYYFEWAGRMCDDFAYDAYGNAYMFDDNGHMIKNRWVFRWGDWYYASSSGRLYTGERTIGVVKYLFGEDGVWVK
;
A
#
# COMPACT_ATOMS: atom_id res chain seq x y z
N MET A 1 -28.18 7.98 -9.04
CA MET A 1 -27.04 7.32 -8.38
C MET A 1 -27.46 7.24 -6.95
N ASP A 2 -27.48 6.03 -6.42
CA ASP A 2 -27.99 5.76 -5.09
C ASP A 2 -26.95 4.90 -4.37
N GLY A 3 -26.77 5.11 -3.07
CA GLY A 3 -25.81 4.38 -2.24
C GLY A 3 -26.47 3.37 -1.31
N ASN A 4 -25.74 2.34 -0.89
CA ASN A 4 -26.16 1.45 0.19
C ASN A 4 -25.44 1.80 1.52
N GLU A 5 -25.80 1.12 2.62
CA GLU A 5 -25.20 1.32 3.95
C GLU A 5 -23.70 0.93 4.01
N GLU A 6 -23.22 0.19 3.01
CA GLU A 6 -21.84 -0.26 2.88
C GLU A 6 -20.97 0.73 2.07
N GLY A 7 -21.57 1.83 1.58
CA GLY A 7 -20.90 2.86 0.79
C GLY A 7 -20.78 2.55 -0.71
N GLU A 8 -21.42 1.49 -1.18
CA GLU A 8 -21.43 1.12 -2.59
C GLU A 8 -22.49 1.91 -3.34
N TRP A 9 -22.12 2.39 -4.53
CA TRP A 9 -23.01 3.18 -5.38
C TRP A 9 -23.55 2.35 -6.53
N TYR A 10 -24.82 2.51 -6.87
CA TYR A 10 -25.43 1.93 -8.06
C TYR A 10 -26.08 3.01 -8.90
N TYR A 11 -26.33 2.66 -10.16
CA TYR A 11 -27.01 3.53 -11.10
C TYR A 11 -28.16 2.80 -11.75
N GLN A 12 -29.34 3.43 -11.74
CA GLN A 12 -30.56 2.89 -12.28
C GLN A 12 -31.10 3.76 -13.42
N GLU A 13 -31.58 3.12 -14.48
CA GLU A 13 -32.33 3.75 -15.56
C GLU A 13 -33.62 2.98 -15.79
N ASN A 14 -34.76 3.68 -15.70
CA ASN A 14 -36.10 3.09 -15.83
C ASN A 14 -36.33 1.89 -14.89
N GLY A 15 -35.81 1.98 -13.66
CA GLY A 15 -35.94 0.94 -12.64
C GLY A 15 -35.04 -0.28 -12.82
N ASN A 16 -34.13 -0.27 -13.81
CA ASN A 16 -33.16 -1.34 -14.03
C ASN A 16 -31.75 -0.88 -13.66
N LEU A 17 -30.96 -1.76 -13.04
CA LEU A 17 -29.55 -1.51 -12.78
C LEU A 17 -28.78 -1.42 -14.10
N VAL A 18 -27.95 -0.39 -14.20
CA VAL A 18 -27.00 -0.24 -15.30
C VAL A 18 -25.75 -1.06 -14.99
N MET A 19 -25.24 -1.75 -16.01
CA MET A 19 -24.03 -2.56 -15.97
C MET A 19 -23.06 -2.09 -17.06
N GLY A 20 -21.76 -2.18 -16.80
CA GLY A 20 -20.71 -1.77 -17.71
C GLY A 20 -20.41 -0.27 -17.65
N GLU A 21 -19.79 0.23 -18.72
CA GLU A 21 -19.35 1.63 -18.83
C GLU A 21 -20.54 2.59 -18.98
N LYS A 22 -20.50 3.70 -18.25
CA LYS A 22 -21.51 4.76 -18.31
C LYS A 22 -20.86 6.12 -18.14
N VAL A 23 -21.20 7.05 -19.04
CA VAL A 23 -20.81 8.45 -18.91
C VAL A 23 -21.92 9.23 -18.21
N ILE A 24 -21.61 9.87 -17.09
CA ILE A 24 -22.52 10.72 -16.30
C ILE A 24 -21.84 12.09 -16.17
N ASN A 25 -22.48 13.14 -16.69
CA ASN A 25 -21.93 14.51 -16.69
C ASN A 25 -20.51 14.64 -17.26
N GLY A 26 -20.17 13.82 -18.26
CA GLY A 26 -18.85 13.82 -18.91
C GLY A 26 -17.77 13.01 -18.18
N VAL A 27 -18.10 12.36 -17.06
CA VAL A 27 -17.21 11.44 -16.33
C VAL A 27 -17.60 10.00 -16.63
N GLU A 28 -16.61 9.15 -16.90
CA GLU A 28 -16.79 7.72 -17.19
C GLU A 28 -16.72 6.89 -15.91
N TYR A 29 -17.74 6.06 -15.69
CA TYR A 29 -17.89 5.13 -14.58
C TYR A 29 -18.08 3.71 -15.10
N TYR A 30 -17.82 2.70 -14.27
CA TYR A 30 -18.11 1.31 -14.58
C TYR A 30 -18.91 0.66 -13.46
N PHE A 31 -20.01 -0.02 -13.80
CA PHE A 31 -20.91 -0.67 -12.84
C PHE A 31 -20.94 -2.20 -13.00
N ALA A 32 -20.75 -2.95 -11.91
CA ALA A 32 -20.91 -4.41 -11.92
C ALA A 32 -21.17 -5.06 -10.54
N PRO A 33 -22.40 -5.05 -9.98
CA PRO A 33 -23.52 -4.15 -10.26
C PRO A 33 -23.38 -2.79 -9.57
N THR A 34 -22.44 -2.67 -8.65
CA THR A 34 -22.05 -1.42 -8.00
C THR A 34 -20.92 -0.74 -8.77
N MET A 35 -20.74 0.55 -8.53
CA MET A 35 -19.70 1.37 -9.12
C MET A 35 -18.34 0.87 -8.66
N ARG A 36 -17.45 0.57 -9.60
CA ARG A 36 -16.04 0.36 -9.32
C ARG A 36 -15.46 1.62 -8.67
N SER A 37 -14.87 1.47 -7.49
CA SER A 37 -14.20 2.54 -6.74
C SER A 37 -13.13 1.95 -5.84
N GLU A 38 -12.13 2.76 -5.49
CA GLU A 38 -10.98 2.40 -4.64
C GLU A 38 -10.24 1.13 -5.09
N GLU A 39 -10.09 0.93 -6.41
CA GLU A 39 -9.43 -0.26 -6.96
C GLU A 39 -8.46 0.06 -8.11
N ILE A 40 -7.44 -0.79 -8.24
CA ILE A 40 -6.55 -0.83 -9.39
C ILE A 40 -6.75 -2.15 -10.12
N ILE A 41 -7.10 -2.08 -11.40
CA ILE A 41 -7.28 -3.24 -12.26
C ILE A 41 -6.36 -3.17 -13.47
N ARG A 42 -6.06 -4.33 -14.05
CA ARG A 42 -5.35 -4.41 -15.32
C ARG A 42 -6.36 -4.65 -16.44
N GLU A 43 -6.43 -3.73 -17.39
CA GLU A 43 -7.21 -3.88 -18.62
C GLU A 43 -6.25 -3.81 -19.81
N ASN A 44 -6.21 -4.88 -20.61
CA ASN A 44 -5.24 -5.04 -21.71
C ASN A 44 -3.79 -4.81 -21.22
N ASP A 45 -3.12 -3.82 -21.79
CA ASP A 45 -1.73 -3.44 -21.48
C ASP A 45 -1.62 -2.23 -20.52
N SER A 46 -2.72 -1.82 -19.89
CA SER A 46 -2.75 -0.67 -18.97
C SER A 46 -3.30 -1.05 -17.61
N TYR A 47 -2.81 -0.35 -16.59
CA TYR A 47 -3.46 -0.34 -15.29
C TYR A 47 -4.40 0.86 -15.19
N ILE A 48 -5.58 0.61 -14.64
CA ILE A 48 -6.63 1.59 -14.46
C ILE A 48 -6.92 1.68 -12.98
N TYR A 49 -6.99 2.90 -12.49
CA TYR A 49 -7.37 3.23 -11.13
C TYR A 49 -8.75 3.87 -11.13
N TYR A 50 -9.63 3.35 -10.29
CA TYR A 50 -10.88 3.99 -9.91
C TYR A 50 -10.69 4.60 -8.54
N ASP A 51 -10.84 5.92 -8.43
CA ASP A 51 -10.75 6.60 -7.14
C ASP A 51 -11.98 6.32 -6.25
N GLU A 52 -12.04 6.93 -5.07
CA GLU A 52 -13.17 6.79 -4.13
C GLU A 52 -14.53 7.24 -4.73
N ASN A 53 -14.49 8.08 -5.77
CA ASN A 53 -15.66 8.56 -6.47
C ASN A 53 -15.94 7.74 -7.74
N GLY A 54 -15.15 6.71 -8.03
CA GLY A 54 -15.28 5.86 -9.22
C GLY A 54 -14.76 6.49 -10.50
N VAL A 55 -13.95 7.57 -10.42
CA VAL A 55 -13.36 8.20 -11.60
C VAL A 55 -12.25 7.32 -12.16
N LYS A 56 -12.42 6.93 -13.42
CA LYS A 56 -11.46 6.11 -14.18
C LYS A 56 -10.22 6.91 -14.59
N THR A 57 -9.05 6.45 -14.18
CA THR A 57 -7.74 7.03 -14.56
C THR A 57 -6.79 5.95 -15.07
N ILE A 58 -6.20 6.14 -16.25
CA ILE A 58 -5.09 5.29 -16.72
C ILE A 58 -3.83 5.66 -15.96
N LEU A 59 -3.23 4.70 -15.26
CA LEU A 59 -2.04 4.88 -14.44
C LEU A 59 -0.82 5.17 -15.33
N LYS A 60 -0.01 6.15 -14.92
CA LYS A 60 1.21 6.56 -15.64
C LYS A 60 2.38 6.72 -14.68
N ASN A 61 2.71 7.95 -14.31
CA ASN A 61 3.75 8.29 -13.36
C ASN A 61 3.08 8.97 -12.17
N GLY A 62 3.26 8.45 -10.96
CA GLY A 62 2.78 9.13 -9.76
C GLY A 62 2.32 8.22 -8.64
N TRP A 63 1.89 8.88 -7.57
CA TRP A 63 1.33 8.29 -6.37
C TRP A 63 -0.19 8.17 -6.51
N TYR A 64 -0.71 7.03 -6.06
CA TYR A 64 -2.13 6.71 -6.03
C TYR A 64 -2.46 6.13 -4.66
N HIS A 65 -3.62 6.46 -4.11
CA HIS A 65 -4.01 6.09 -2.75
C HIS A 65 -5.33 5.33 -2.84
N MET A 66 -5.36 4.09 -2.36
CA MET A 66 -6.58 3.31 -2.38
C MET A 66 -6.76 2.51 -1.11
N LYS A 67 -8.03 2.24 -0.79
CA LYS A 67 -8.41 1.51 0.40
C LYS A 67 -8.47 0.02 0.11
N GLN A 68 -7.73 -0.76 0.88
CA GLN A 68 -7.84 -2.21 0.90
C GLN A 68 -8.09 -2.66 2.34
N TYR A 69 -9.06 -3.55 2.53
CA TYR A 69 -9.41 -4.09 3.86
C TYR A 69 -9.57 -3.01 4.95
N ARG A 70 -10.19 -1.87 4.58
CA ARG A 70 -10.46 -0.70 5.44
C ARG A 70 -9.25 0.18 5.78
N ILE A 71 -8.08 -0.10 5.22
CA ILE A 71 -6.86 0.67 5.42
C ILE A 71 -6.45 1.27 4.07
N TYR A 72 -5.98 2.51 4.09
CA TYR A 72 -5.44 3.10 2.87
C TYR A 72 -3.98 2.73 2.69
N HIS A 73 -3.62 2.42 1.45
CA HIS A 73 -2.24 2.20 1.04
C HIS A 73 -1.87 3.09 -0.13
N TRP A 74 -0.60 3.47 -0.15
CA TRP A 74 -0.01 4.21 -1.26
C TRP A 74 0.58 3.26 -2.29
N TYR A 75 0.37 3.59 -3.56
CA TYR A 75 0.89 2.88 -4.72
C TYR A 75 1.66 3.86 -5.59
N TYR A 76 2.77 3.43 -6.18
CA TYR A 76 3.54 4.24 -7.10
C TYR A 76 3.70 3.54 -8.44
N PHE A 77 3.47 4.30 -9.52
CA PHE A 77 3.63 3.81 -10.89
C PHE A 77 4.67 4.63 -11.62
N VAL A 78 5.43 3.95 -12.49
CA VAL A 78 6.39 4.54 -13.41
C VAL A 78 6.08 4.07 -14.82
N ASN A 79 5.75 5.01 -15.70
CA ASN A 79 5.38 4.78 -17.10
C ASN A 79 4.30 3.71 -17.26
N GLY A 80 3.29 3.72 -16.38
CA GLY A 80 2.17 2.79 -16.39
C GLY A 80 2.50 1.41 -15.84
N THR A 81 3.73 1.19 -15.34
CA THR A 81 4.13 -0.04 -14.66
C THR A 81 4.20 0.22 -13.15
N PRO A 82 3.74 -0.72 -12.31
CA PRO A 82 3.92 -0.57 -10.87
C PRO A 82 5.39 -0.52 -10.50
N ALA A 83 5.76 0.36 -9.58
CA ALA A 83 7.12 0.40 -9.05
C ALA A 83 7.44 -0.88 -8.28
N SER A 84 8.72 -1.23 -8.18
CA SER A 84 9.15 -2.44 -7.47
C SER A 84 10.53 -2.24 -6.87
N GLY A 85 10.72 -2.74 -5.65
CA GLY A 85 11.97 -2.62 -4.91
C GLY A 85 12.30 -1.18 -4.53
N TRP A 86 13.59 -0.90 -4.35
CA TRP A 86 14.08 0.42 -3.96
C TRP A 86 13.95 1.44 -5.09
N MET A 87 13.20 2.51 -4.86
CA MET A 87 13.05 3.61 -5.81
C MET A 87 12.73 4.91 -5.08
N ASN A 88 13.44 6.00 -5.43
CA ASN A 88 13.20 7.34 -4.90
C ASN A 88 13.15 7.46 -3.36
N GLY A 89 13.89 6.61 -2.65
CA GLY A 89 13.94 6.61 -1.18
C GLY A 89 12.87 5.75 -0.49
N TYR A 90 11.99 5.11 -1.27
CA TYR A 90 10.95 4.20 -0.80
C TYR A 90 11.26 2.77 -1.25
N TYR A 91 10.63 1.81 -0.58
CA TYR A 91 10.60 0.42 -1.03
C TYR A 91 9.18 0.09 -1.49
N PHE A 92 9.06 -0.43 -2.71
CA PHE A 92 7.79 -0.84 -3.29
C PHE A 92 7.70 -2.36 -3.35
N GLU A 93 6.63 -2.89 -2.79
CA GLU A 93 6.30 -4.31 -2.74
C GLU A 93 5.54 -4.73 -4.01
N TRP A 94 4.71 -5.76 -3.90
CA TRP A 94 3.87 -6.24 -4.98
C TRP A 94 2.95 -5.14 -5.53
N ALA A 95 2.78 -5.13 -6.86
CA ALA A 95 1.90 -4.21 -7.57
C ALA A 95 2.13 -2.71 -7.27
N GLY A 96 3.33 -2.31 -6.86
CA GLY A 96 3.66 -0.90 -6.60
C GLY A 96 3.22 -0.38 -5.24
N ARG A 97 2.74 -1.24 -4.34
CA ARG A 97 2.41 -0.86 -2.96
C ARG A 97 3.67 -0.35 -2.26
N MET A 98 3.62 0.85 -1.68
CA MET A 98 4.69 1.35 -0.83
C MET A 98 4.70 0.57 0.49
N CYS A 99 5.86 0.05 0.87
CA CYS A 99 6.05 -0.62 2.15
C CYS A 99 5.97 0.42 3.28
N ASP A 100 5.04 0.20 4.21
CA ASP A 100 4.78 1.00 5.41
C ASP A 100 4.96 0.18 6.70
N ASP A 101 5.50 -1.04 6.56
CA ASP A 101 5.69 -2.02 7.62
C ASP A 101 7.07 -2.71 7.55
N PHE A 102 7.18 -3.92 6.98
CA PHE A 102 8.39 -4.74 6.92
C PHE A 102 8.75 -5.12 5.49
N ALA A 103 10.04 -5.00 5.16
CA ALA A 103 10.58 -5.63 3.96
C ALA A 103 11.74 -6.56 4.31
N TYR A 104 11.94 -7.57 3.47
CA TYR A 104 13.02 -8.53 3.60
C TYR A 104 13.90 -8.48 2.35
N ASP A 105 15.21 -8.48 2.53
CA ASP A 105 16.13 -8.69 1.42
C ASP A 105 16.27 -10.18 1.06
N ALA A 106 16.98 -10.46 -0.03
CA ALA A 106 17.20 -11.83 -0.51
C ALA A 106 17.99 -12.72 0.46
N TYR A 107 18.61 -12.14 1.50
CA TYR A 107 19.34 -12.87 2.53
C TYR A 107 18.50 -13.06 3.81
N GLY A 108 17.23 -12.66 3.80
CA GLY A 108 16.33 -12.76 4.94
C GLY A 108 16.55 -11.67 5.99
N ASN A 109 17.29 -10.59 5.68
CA ASN A 109 17.42 -9.48 6.63
C ASN A 109 16.14 -8.63 6.59
N ALA A 110 15.58 -8.36 7.77
CA ALA A 110 14.41 -7.51 7.93
C ALA A 110 14.77 -6.02 8.01
N TYR A 111 13.91 -5.18 7.44
CA TYR A 111 13.94 -3.72 7.48
C TYR A 111 12.54 -3.24 7.83
N MET A 112 12.44 -2.09 8.51
CA MET A 112 11.15 -1.53 8.92
C MET A 112 10.95 -0.12 8.37
N PHE A 113 9.70 0.19 8.02
CA PHE A 113 9.29 1.46 7.45
C PHE A 113 8.30 2.16 8.39
N ASP A 114 8.26 3.49 8.35
CA ASP A 114 7.21 4.24 9.02
C ASP A 114 5.94 4.33 8.16
N ASP A 115 4.87 4.91 8.73
CA ASP A 115 3.57 5.00 8.04
C ASP A 115 3.62 5.88 6.77
N ASN A 116 4.72 6.63 6.56
CA ASN A 116 4.98 7.41 5.36
C ASN A 116 5.95 6.71 4.41
N GLY A 117 6.31 5.44 4.66
CA GLY A 117 7.19 4.63 3.83
C GLY A 117 8.68 4.96 3.93
N HIS A 118 9.11 5.70 4.94
CA HIS A 118 10.53 5.96 5.15
C HIS A 118 11.17 4.85 5.98
N MET A 119 12.29 4.31 5.48
CA MET A 119 13.04 3.29 6.21
C MET A 119 13.59 3.83 7.53
N ILE A 120 13.27 3.10 8.60
CA ILE A 120 13.70 3.39 9.96
C ILE A 120 15.17 3.01 10.12
N LYS A 121 15.97 3.92 10.70
CA LYS A 121 17.41 3.73 10.95
C LYS A 121 17.82 4.32 12.30
N ASN A 122 18.84 3.74 12.91
CA ASN A 122 19.50 4.24 14.12
C ASN A 122 18.57 4.55 15.30
N ARG A 123 17.51 3.75 15.49
CA ARG A 123 16.57 3.98 16.60
C ARG A 123 15.83 2.72 17.01
N TRP A 124 15.34 2.77 18.25
CA TRP A 124 14.29 1.88 18.72
C TRP A 124 12.97 2.19 18.04
N VAL A 125 12.17 1.16 17.79
CA VAL A 125 10.81 1.29 17.27
C VAL A 125 9.89 0.31 17.98
N PHE A 126 8.71 0.77 18.36
CA PHE A 126 7.66 -0.03 18.97
C PHE A 126 6.51 -0.22 17.99
N ARG A 127 6.22 -1.46 17.61
CA ARG A 127 5.13 -1.82 16.69
C ARG A 127 4.51 -3.14 17.13
N TRP A 128 3.20 -3.24 16.99
CA TRP A 128 2.43 -4.47 17.25
C TRP A 128 2.63 -5.12 18.63
N GLY A 129 3.01 -4.32 19.64
CA GLY A 129 3.25 -4.81 21.00
C GLY A 129 4.71 -5.11 21.32
N ASP A 130 5.60 -5.04 20.32
CA ASP A 130 6.99 -5.44 20.42
C ASP A 130 7.97 -4.30 20.11
N TRP A 131 9.16 -4.42 20.68
CA TRP A 131 10.26 -3.48 20.45
C TRP A 131 11.28 -4.07 19.49
N TYR A 132 11.78 -3.24 18.59
CA TYR A 132 12.82 -3.57 17.64
C TYR A 132 13.89 -2.47 17.67
N TYR A 133 15.10 -2.77 17.19
CA TYR A 133 16.12 -1.76 16.95
C TYR A 133 16.64 -1.82 15.52
N ALA A 134 16.52 -0.71 14.80
CA ALA A 134 17.07 -0.57 13.45
C ALA A 134 18.50 -0.05 13.50
N SER A 135 19.41 -0.76 12.84
CA SER A 135 20.81 -0.37 12.69
C SER A 135 21.00 0.88 11.82
N SER A 136 22.25 1.30 11.62
CA SER A 136 22.58 2.40 10.71
C SER A 136 22.30 2.10 9.24
N SER A 137 22.31 0.83 8.84
CA SER A 137 21.86 0.42 7.50
C SER A 137 20.35 0.30 7.38
N GLY A 138 19.62 0.32 8.51
CA GLY A 138 18.18 0.06 8.58
C GLY A 138 17.84 -1.41 8.85
N ARG A 139 18.80 -2.33 8.72
CA ARG A 139 18.60 -3.73 9.09
C ARG A 139 18.23 -3.82 10.57
N LEU A 140 17.17 -4.56 10.88
CA LEU A 140 16.77 -4.86 12.25
C LEU A 140 17.81 -5.77 12.91
N TYR A 141 18.10 -5.45 14.17
CA TYR A 141 18.98 -6.24 15.00
C TYR A 141 18.36 -7.59 15.33
N THR A 142 19.17 -8.64 15.19
CA THR A 142 18.90 -10.01 15.63
C THR A 142 20.09 -10.51 16.46
N GLY A 143 19.83 -11.48 17.34
CA GLY A 143 20.81 -12.05 18.25
C GLY A 143 21.27 -11.07 19.34
N GLU A 144 22.40 -11.38 19.96
CA GLU A 144 23.00 -10.52 20.99
C GLU A 144 23.63 -9.26 20.36
N ARG A 145 23.26 -8.08 20.86
CA ARG A 145 23.73 -6.78 20.36
C ARG A 145 24.01 -5.81 21.50
N THR A 146 25.01 -4.96 21.32
CA THR A 146 25.31 -3.85 22.25
C THR A 146 24.82 -2.53 21.64
N ILE A 147 23.97 -1.81 22.38
CA ILE A 147 23.51 -0.46 22.02
C ILE A 147 24.01 0.48 23.11
N GLY A 148 24.94 1.37 22.75
CA GLY A 148 25.70 2.16 23.73
C GLY A 148 26.56 1.25 24.60
N VAL A 149 26.28 1.20 25.90
CA VAL A 149 26.97 0.35 26.88
C VAL A 149 26.13 -0.84 27.36
N VAL A 150 24.89 -0.95 26.88
CA VAL A 150 23.94 -1.98 27.32
C VAL A 150 23.82 -3.07 26.27
N LYS A 151 23.79 -4.31 26.72
CA LYS A 151 23.62 -5.51 25.89
C LYS A 151 22.15 -5.93 25.88
N TYR A 152 21.63 -6.24 24.71
CA TYR A 152 20.26 -6.67 24.44
C TYR A 152 20.27 -7.96 23.62
N LEU A 153 19.23 -8.77 23.77
CA LEU A 153 19.00 -9.96 22.96
C LEU A 153 17.77 -9.74 22.08
N PHE A 154 17.92 -9.97 20.78
CA PHE A 154 16.83 -9.90 19.81
C PHE A 154 16.57 -11.29 19.21
N GLY A 155 15.30 -11.64 19.01
CA GLY A 155 14.88 -12.84 18.31
C GLY A 155 15.33 -12.84 16.84
N GLU A 156 15.09 -13.96 16.15
CA GLU A 156 15.36 -14.06 14.70
C GLU A 156 14.45 -13.15 13.86
N ASP A 157 13.25 -12.87 14.38
CA ASP A 157 12.29 -11.89 13.86
C ASP A 157 12.64 -10.43 14.21
N GLY A 158 13.70 -10.22 15.00
CA GLY A 158 14.17 -8.91 15.44
C GLY A 158 13.46 -8.34 16.65
N VAL A 159 12.53 -9.09 17.28
CA VAL A 159 11.85 -8.67 18.50
C VAL A 159 12.83 -8.66 19.67
N TRP A 160 12.87 -7.57 20.43
CA TRP A 160 13.65 -7.48 21.66
C TRP A 160 13.09 -8.41 22.73
N VAL A 161 13.91 -9.35 23.18
CA VAL A 161 13.62 -10.26 24.28
C VAL A 161 13.94 -9.57 25.60
N LYS A 162 12.92 -9.43 26.44
CA LYS A 162 13.04 -8.87 27.80
C LYS A 162 13.71 -9.83 28.77
#